data_AF-A0A843TVW9-F1
#
_entry.id   AF-A0A843TVW9-F1
#
_cell.length_a   1.000
_cell.length_b   1.000
_cell.length_c   1.000
_cell.angle_alpha   90.00
_cell.angle_beta   90.00
_cell.angle_gamma   90.00
#
_symmetry.space_group_name_H-M   'P 1'
#
loop_
_entity.id
_entity.type
_entity.pdbx_description
1 polymer ?
#
loop_
_entity_poly.entity_id
_entity_poly.type
_entity_poly.pdbx_seq_one_letter_code
_entity_poly.pdbx_strand_id
1 'polypeptide(L)'
;LRVISSATSSPICQFIESPATGLHSMDPRIKLVWLLALVILPARSPVFMRYGIVVYLALLSMWLLPARVWMDQLGRVAFLSGILFITLALGSDGSPSLVQSRTPPAFMTGLPSVPTSLSGYSYSILKLGPLHITRKGFLVASTSACLTFTIFQSASLCLATTTPEQLASALRWFLLPLTAIGAPVAEIILTLLLSLRFINLVFDEVRNVALGIVARRVNWQKLTLLETLDVFVMYVRRIFKNIFNHAEQISQAMIVRGFRGDCTTHKIYLDTKNALGAADVVSLFCLICLVAITVLSESFLV
;
A
#
# COMPACT_ATOMS: atom_id res chain seq x y z
N LEU A 1 -14.34 -15.03 -24.49
CA LEU A 1 -15.47 -14.05 -24.46
C LEU A 1 -15.99 -13.79 -23.06
N ARG A 2 -16.41 -14.80 -22.29
CA ARG A 2 -16.89 -14.64 -20.90
C ARG A 2 -15.85 -14.02 -19.95
N VAL A 3 -14.56 -14.33 -20.14
CA VAL A 3 -13.43 -13.81 -19.34
C VAL A 3 -13.12 -12.32 -19.61
N ILE A 4 -13.34 -11.84 -20.83
CA ILE A 4 -13.11 -10.42 -21.21
C ILE A 4 -14.25 -9.54 -20.68
N SER A 5 -15.48 -10.09 -20.67
CA SER A 5 -16.65 -9.47 -20.04
C SER A 5 -16.55 -9.42 -18.52
N SER A 6 -15.94 -10.39 -17.86
CA SER A 6 -15.74 -10.35 -16.40
C SER A 6 -14.60 -9.42 -16.00
N ALA A 7 -13.53 -9.33 -16.80
CA ALA A 7 -12.40 -8.42 -16.53
C ALA A 7 -12.77 -6.93 -16.61
N THR A 8 -13.82 -6.58 -17.36
CA THR A 8 -14.34 -5.20 -17.50
C THR A 8 -15.37 -4.83 -16.43
N SER A 9 -15.69 -5.75 -15.52
CA SER A 9 -16.71 -5.58 -14.46
C SER A 9 -16.13 -5.42 -13.05
N SER A 10 -14.81 -5.53 -12.88
CA SER A 10 -14.23 -5.26 -11.57
C SER A 10 -14.40 -3.76 -11.25
N PRO A 11 -14.81 -3.40 -10.02
CA PRO A 11 -14.80 -2.01 -9.62
C PRO A 11 -13.34 -1.53 -9.66
N ILE A 12 -13.03 -0.71 -10.65
CA ILE A 12 -11.69 -0.19 -10.95
C ILE A 12 -11.22 0.79 -9.85
N CYS A 13 -12.14 1.25 -9.00
CA CYS A 13 -11.85 2.04 -7.81
C CYS A 13 -12.27 1.25 -6.56
N GLN A 14 -11.33 1.09 -5.61
CA GLN A 14 -11.55 0.40 -4.33
C GLN A 14 -12.28 1.28 -3.30
N PHE A 15 -12.61 2.52 -3.65
CA PHE A 15 -13.30 3.46 -2.78
C PHE A 15 -14.74 2.99 -2.48
N ILE A 16 -15.12 3.04 -1.22
CA ILE A 16 -16.43 2.60 -0.73
C ILE A 16 -17.21 3.84 -0.30
N GLU A 17 -18.31 4.16 -0.96
CA GLU A 17 -19.11 5.35 -0.63
C GLU A 17 -19.97 5.17 0.63
N SER A 18 -20.40 3.94 0.93
CA SER A 18 -21.31 3.65 2.04
C SER A 18 -20.88 2.41 2.81
N PRO A 19 -20.91 2.40 4.16
CA PRO A 19 -21.41 3.43 5.07
C PRO A 19 -20.42 4.57 5.31
N ALA A 20 -20.93 5.81 5.40
CA ALA A 20 -20.12 6.97 5.77
C ALA A 20 -19.76 6.91 7.26
N THR A 21 -18.59 6.37 7.56
CA THR A 21 -18.02 6.37 8.92
C THR A 21 -17.22 7.65 9.19
N GLY A 22 -16.89 7.92 10.45
CA GLY A 22 -16.09 9.08 10.83
C GLY A 22 -14.78 9.21 10.05
N LEU A 23 -14.17 8.10 9.64
CA LEU A 23 -12.95 8.09 8.83
C LEU A 23 -13.17 8.58 7.39
N HIS A 24 -14.38 8.45 6.80
CA HIS A 24 -14.66 9.06 5.50
C HIS A 24 -14.67 10.59 5.56
N SER A 25 -15.07 11.16 6.69
CA SER A 25 -15.07 12.61 6.90
C SER A 25 -13.69 13.17 7.29
N MET A 26 -12.69 12.31 7.52
CA MET A 26 -11.35 12.75 7.92
C MET A 26 -10.55 13.36 6.78
N ASP A 27 -9.78 14.39 7.15
CA ASP A 27 -8.90 15.07 6.23
C ASP A 27 -7.91 14.05 5.61
N PRO A 28 -7.86 13.96 4.27
CA PRO A 28 -6.96 13.03 3.57
C PRO A 28 -5.48 13.20 3.95
N ARG A 29 -5.07 14.41 4.35
CA ARG A 29 -3.70 14.69 4.81
C ARG A 29 -3.37 13.94 6.10
N ILE A 30 -4.29 13.93 7.06
CA ILE A 30 -4.12 13.25 8.35
C ILE A 30 -4.06 11.74 8.14
N LYS A 31 -4.85 11.20 7.21
CA LYS A 31 -4.78 9.78 6.83
C LYS A 31 -3.42 9.40 6.24
N LEU A 32 -2.82 10.26 5.41
CA LEU A 32 -1.47 10.03 4.90
C LEU A 32 -0.41 10.09 6.01
N VAL A 33 -0.54 11.00 6.96
CA VAL A 33 0.34 11.04 8.16
C VAL A 33 0.19 9.74 8.96
N TRP A 34 -1.04 9.26 9.17
CA TRP A 34 -1.31 7.97 9.80
C TRP A 34 -0.69 6.80 9.06
N LEU A 35 -0.79 6.77 7.73
CA LEU A 35 -0.19 5.72 6.91
C LEU A 35 1.33 5.70 7.08
N LEU A 36 1.98 6.87 7.00
CA LEU A 36 3.42 6.98 7.20
C LEU A 36 3.83 6.57 8.62
N ALA A 37 3.07 7.01 9.64
CA ALA A 37 3.30 6.64 11.04
C ALA A 37 3.17 5.12 11.25
N LEU A 38 2.15 4.47 10.68
CA LEU A 38 1.94 3.02 10.76
C LEU A 38 2.99 2.20 10.00
N VAL A 39 3.75 2.80 9.10
CA VAL A 39 4.93 2.14 8.49
C VAL A 39 6.14 2.22 9.44
N ILE A 40 6.37 3.36 10.07
CA ILE A 40 7.58 3.60 10.88
C ILE A 40 7.44 3.01 12.29
N LEU A 41 6.29 3.16 12.94
CA LEU A 41 6.09 2.80 14.35
C LEU A 41 6.31 1.30 14.60
N PRO A 42 5.72 0.37 13.83
CA PRO A 42 5.95 -1.05 14.03
C PRO A 42 7.40 -1.49 13.78
N ALA A 43 8.15 -0.77 12.94
CA ALA A 43 9.53 -1.11 12.61
C ALA A 43 10.47 -0.89 13.81
N ARG A 44 10.23 0.17 14.59
CA ARG A 44 10.99 0.51 15.79
C ARG A 44 10.49 -0.21 17.04
N SER A 45 9.18 -0.33 17.16
CA SER A 45 8.47 -0.84 18.32
C SER A 45 8.86 -2.27 18.77
N PRO A 46 8.77 -2.61 20.07
CA PRO A 46 8.92 -3.98 20.57
C PRO A 46 7.79 -4.90 20.10
N VAL A 47 8.01 -6.21 20.21
CA VAL A 47 7.10 -7.26 19.68
C VAL A 47 5.67 -7.15 20.25
N PHE A 48 5.53 -6.87 21.55
CA PHE A 48 4.22 -6.74 22.20
C PHE A 48 3.36 -5.62 21.58
N MET A 49 3.98 -4.47 21.32
CA MET A 49 3.33 -3.31 20.75
C MET A 49 2.99 -3.51 19.26
N ARG A 50 3.77 -4.32 18.53
CA ARG A 50 3.43 -4.72 17.15
C ARG A 50 2.14 -5.52 17.10
N TYR A 51 1.98 -6.50 17.99
CA TYR A 51 0.72 -7.24 18.11
C TYR A 51 -0.44 -6.33 18.48
N GLY A 52 -0.21 -5.36 19.38
CA GLY A 52 -1.20 -4.33 19.72
C GLY A 52 -1.68 -3.54 18.50
N ILE A 53 -0.75 -3.09 17.65
CA ILE A 53 -1.07 -2.35 16.40
C ILE A 53 -1.85 -3.22 15.41
N VAL A 54 -1.46 -4.49 15.24
CA VAL A 54 -2.15 -5.47 14.37
C VAL A 54 -3.59 -5.67 14.84
N VAL A 55 -3.80 -5.89 16.14
CA VAL A 55 -5.14 -6.08 16.72
C VAL A 55 -5.97 -4.80 16.58
N TYR A 56 -5.39 -3.64 16.87
CA TYR A 56 -6.05 -2.35 16.70
C TYR A 56 -6.53 -2.14 15.26
N LEU A 57 -5.68 -2.39 14.26
CA LEU A 57 -6.05 -2.26 12.85
C LEU A 57 -7.11 -3.27 12.41
N ALA A 58 -7.05 -4.50 12.92
CA ALA A 58 -8.05 -5.52 12.65
C ALA A 58 -9.43 -5.11 13.18
N LEU A 59 -9.48 -4.64 14.43
CA LEU A 59 -10.71 -4.15 15.06
C LEU A 59 -11.25 -2.89 14.38
N LEU A 60 -10.37 -1.97 14.01
CA LEU A 60 -10.74 -0.77 13.28
C LEU A 60 -11.34 -1.15 11.91
N SER A 61 -10.72 -2.08 11.18
CA SER A 61 -11.26 -2.59 9.92
C SER A 61 -12.66 -3.21 10.09
N MET A 62 -12.84 -4.02 11.14
CA MET A 62 -14.13 -4.65 11.47
C MET A 62 -15.22 -3.63 11.80
N TRP A 63 -14.87 -2.53 12.48
CA TRP A 63 -15.82 -1.48 12.82
C TRP A 63 -16.18 -0.63 11.59
N LEU A 64 -15.21 -0.28 10.75
CA LEU A 64 -15.44 0.69 9.69
C LEU A 64 -16.06 0.12 8.41
N LEU A 65 -15.74 -1.12 8.06
CA LEU A 65 -16.09 -1.68 6.76
C LEU A 65 -17.28 -2.65 6.85
N PRO A 66 -18.13 -2.73 5.80
CA PRO A 66 -19.18 -3.73 5.72
C PRO A 66 -18.63 -5.15 5.85
N ALA A 67 -19.40 -6.03 6.51
CA ALA A 67 -19.02 -7.42 6.81
C ALA A 67 -18.36 -8.15 5.63
N ARG A 68 -18.90 -7.98 4.42
CA ARG A 68 -18.39 -8.63 3.21
C ARG A 68 -17.00 -8.15 2.79
N VAL A 69 -16.72 -6.85 2.95
CA VAL A 69 -15.47 -6.26 2.45
C VAL A 69 -14.33 -6.51 3.42
N TRP A 70 -14.55 -6.31 4.72
CA TRP A 70 -13.46 -6.47 5.69
C TRP A 70 -13.06 -7.93 5.85
N MET A 71 -13.98 -8.90 5.77
CA MET A 71 -13.64 -10.33 5.82
C MET A 71 -12.76 -10.74 4.63
N ASP A 72 -13.09 -10.25 3.44
CA ASP A 72 -12.30 -10.47 2.24
C ASP A 72 -10.92 -9.82 2.30
N GLN A 73 -10.86 -8.55 2.73
CA GLN A 73 -9.60 -7.81 2.83
C GLN A 73 -8.69 -8.38 3.93
N LEU A 74 -9.21 -8.50 5.14
CA LEU A 74 -8.49 -9.01 6.30
C LEU A 74 -8.11 -10.47 6.10
N GLY A 75 -8.98 -11.28 5.47
CA GLY A 75 -8.68 -12.67 5.12
C GLY A 75 -7.50 -12.80 4.16
N ARG A 76 -7.46 -12.01 3.07
CA ARG A 76 -6.34 -12.02 2.12
C ARG A 76 -5.02 -11.56 2.74
N VAL A 77 -5.04 -10.49 3.53
CA VAL A 77 -3.85 -9.95 4.19
C VAL A 77 -3.36 -10.91 5.28
N ALA A 78 -4.26 -11.46 6.09
CA ALA A 78 -3.93 -12.46 7.10
C ALA A 78 -3.34 -13.72 6.46
N PHE A 79 -3.92 -14.21 5.37
CA PHE A 79 -3.40 -15.35 4.63
C PHE A 79 -1.97 -15.12 4.12
N LEU A 80 -1.70 -13.98 3.48
CA LEU A 80 -0.36 -13.62 3.00
C LEU A 80 0.64 -13.53 4.15
N SER A 81 0.26 -12.85 5.24
CA SER A 81 1.13 -12.73 6.43
C SER A 81 1.38 -14.07 7.12
N GLY A 82 0.39 -14.98 7.11
CA GLY A 82 0.49 -16.32 7.67
C GLY A 82 1.41 -17.23 6.84
N ILE A 83 1.34 -17.16 5.51
CA ILE A 83 2.29 -17.84 4.63
C ILE A 83 3.71 -17.34 4.92
N LEU A 84 3.89 -16.01 4.95
CA LEU A 84 5.17 -15.39 5.21
C LEU A 84 5.73 -15.77 6.60
N PHE A 85 4.86 -15.85 7.61
CA PHE A 85 5.22 -16.32 8.95
C PHE A 85 5.75 -17.76 8.90
N ILE A 86 5.01 -18.67 8.27
CA ILE A 86 5.38 -20.09 8.18
C ILE A 86 6.71 -20.26 7.43
N THR A 87 6.88 -19.59 6.29
CA THR A 87 8.10 -19.70 5.49
C THR A 87 9.32 -19.15 6.21
N LEU A 88 9.20 -18.03 6.92
CA LEU A 88 10.31 -17.47 7.71
C LEU A 88 10.60 -18.27 8.98
N ALA A 89 9.56 -18.79 9.65
CA ALA A 89 9.73 -19.58 10.87
C ALA A 89 10.48 -20.90 10.59
N LEU A 90 10.27 -21.48 9.41
CA LEU A 90 10.93 -22.70 8.95
C LEU A 90 12.26 -22.41 8.21
N GLY A 91 12.37 -21.26 7.55
CA GLY A 91 13.50 -20.92 6.68
C GLY A 91 14.65 -20.17 7.35
N SER A 92 14.46 -19.58 8.53
CA SER A 92 15.48 -18.70 9.14
C SER A 92 16.78 -19.42 9.51
N ASP A 93 16.72 -20.73 9.72
CA ASP A 93 17.88 -21.55 10.10
C ASP A 93 18.77 -21.90 8.89
N GLY A 94 18.31 -21.62 7.67
CA GLY A 94 19.07 -21.87 6.43
C GLY A 94 20.19 -20.86 6.13
N SER A 95 20.25 -19.74 6.86
CA SER A 95 21.33 -18.76 6.72
C SER A 95 22.16 -18.72 8.01
N PRO A 96 23.30 -19.44 8.09
CA PRO A 96 24.24 -19.20 9.18
C PRO A 96 24.68 -17.75 9.09
N SER A 97 24.42 -16.98 10.13
CA SER A 97 25.03 -15.66 10.24
C SER A 97 26.54 -15.85 10.23
N LEU A 98 27.22 -15.34 9.19
CA LEU A 98 28.68 -15.26 9.08
C LEU A 98 29.21 -14.29 10.15
N VAL A 99 28.99 -14.61 11.42
CA VAL A 99 29.64 -13.96 12.54
C VAL A 99 31.01 -14.62 12.63
N GLN A 100 32.03 -13.96 12.06
CA GLN A 100 33.40 -14.30 12.42
C GLN A 100 33.53 -14.17 13.94
N SER A 101 33.99 -15.23 14.61
CA SER A 101 34.32 -15.13 16.03
C SER A 101 35.42 -14.09 16.19
N ARG A 102 35.10 -12.95 16.81
CA ARG A 102 36.09 -11.88 17.09
C ARG A 102 37.13 -12.29 18.14
N THR A 103 36.98 -13.46 18.74
CA THR A 103 37.92 -14.01 19.73
C THR A 103 38.81 -15.07 19.07
N PRO A 104 40.14 -15.01 19.24
CA PRO A 104 41.03 -16.09 18.83
C PRO A 104 40.63 -17.38 19.58
N PRO A 105 40.74 -18.55 18.94
CA PRO A 105 40.36 -19.82 19.55
C PRO A 105 41.13 -20.03 20.87
N ALA A 106 40.46 -20.61 21.89
CA ALA A 106 41.00 -20.77 23.25
C ALA A 106 42.38 -21.47 23.30
N PHE A 107 42.67 -22.32 22.29
CA PHE A 107 43.98 -22.95 22.10
C PHE A 107 45.13 -21.93 21.91
N MET A 108 44.88 -20.78 21.27
CA MET A 108 45.89 -19.74 21.05
C MET A 108 46.15 -18.88 22.30
N THR A 109 45.22 -18.86 23.26
CA THR A 109 45.29 -18.01 24.47
C THR A 109 45.69 -18.78 25.73
N GLY A 110 45.93 -20.09 25.63
CA GLY A 110 46.35 -20.94 26.77
C GLY A 110 45.29 -21.07 27.88
N LEU A 111 44.07 -20.60 27.62
CA LEU A 111 42.95 -20.66 28.57
C LEU A 111 42.21 -21.99 28.43
N PRO A 112 41.77 -22.61 29.55
CA PRO A 112 40.91 -23.79 29.49
C PRO A 112 39.64 -23.45 28.70
N SER A 113 39.25 -24.34 27.79
CA SER A 113 38.04 -24.17 26.98
C SER A 113 36.84 -23.97 27.91
N VAL A 114 36.04 -22.94 27.64
CA VAL A 114 34.79 -22.69 28.37
C VAL A 114 33.96 -23.98 28.37
N PRO A 115 33.51 -24.49 29.53
CA PRO A 115 32.72 -25.71 29.58
C PRO A 115 31.49 -25.55 28.68
N THR A 116 31.18 -26.59 27.89
CA THR A 116 30.03 -26.67 26.97
C THR A 116 28.68 -26.74 27.71
N SER A 117 28.60 -26.24 28.93
CA SER A 117 27.44 -26.31 29.80
C SER A 117 26.51 -25.10 29.59
N LEU A 118 25.77 -25.11 28.48
CA LEU A 118 24.45 -24.48 28.40
C LEU A 118 23.38 -25.59 28.49
N SER A 119 23.45 -26.39 29.56
CA SER A 119 22.53 -27.51 29.85
C SER A 119 21.05 -27.08 29.93
N GLY A 120 20.76 -25.77 30.04
CA GLY A 120 19.40 -25.24 30.13
C GLY A 120 18.94 -24.36 28.95
N TYR A 121 19.80 -24.01 27.99
CA TYR A 121 19.40 -23.09 26.91
C TYR A 121 18.98 -23.86 25.66
N SER A 122 17.71 -24.27 25.60
CA SER A 122 17.14 -24.81 24.37
C SER A 122 16.80 -23.66 23.40
N TYR A 123 17.62 -23.53 22.35
CA TYR A 123 17.40 -22.55 21.28
C TYR A 123 16.23 -22.96 20.36
N SER A 124 15.90 -24.25 20.36
CA SER A 124 14.79 -24.86 19.61
C SER A 124 13.57 -24.97 20.51
N ILE A 125 12.45 -24.46 20.02
CA ILE A 125 11.13 -24.51 20.69
C ILE A 125 10.41 -25.80 20.29
N LEU A 126 10.46 -26.14 19.01
CA LEU A 126 9.81 -27.32 18.44
C LEU A 126 10.79 -28.02 17.49
N LYS A 127 10.95 -29.33 17.67
CA LYS A 127 11.68 -30.21 16.75
C LYS A 127 10.70 -31.22 16.19
N LEU A 128 10.28 -31.03 14.94
CA LEU A 128 9.38 -31.95 14.25
C LEU A 128 10.08 -32.43 12.97
N GLY A 129 10.95 -33.43 13.13
CA GLY A 129 11.74 -33.98 12.02
C GLY A 129 12.69 -32.95 11.39
N PRO A 130 12.73 -32.78 10.04
CA PRO A 130 13.58 -31.80 9.37
C PRO A 130 13.17 -30.34 9.64
N LEU A 131 12.02 -30.12 10.28
CA LEU A 131 11.53 -28.81 10.65
C LEU A 131 11.94 -28.50 12.09
N HIS A 132 12.88 -27.57 12.24
CA HIS A 132 13.28 -27.03 13.52
C HIS A 132 12.82 -25.57 13.61
N ILE A 133 12.03 -25.25 14.64
CA ILE A 133 11.61 -23.88 14.91
C ILE A 133 12.45 -23.34 16.06
N THR A 134 13.28 -22.33 15.75
CA THR A 134 14.13 -21.66 16.73
C THR A 134 13.46 -20.45 17.33
N ARG A 135 13.86 -20.05 18.55
CA ARG A 135 13.40 -18.78 19.15
C ARG A 135 13.69 -17.59 18.23
N LYS A 136 14.85 -17.59 17.57
CA LYS A 136 15.23 -16.55 16.61
C LYS A 136 14.34 -16.55 15.38
N GLY A 137 14.09 -17.72 14.78
CA GLY A 137 13.20 -17.86 13.63
C GLY A 137 11.77 -17.44 13.92
N PHE A 138 11.24 -17.83 15.08
CA PHE A 138 9.92 -17.41 15.52
C PHE A 138 9.81 -15.89 15.69
N LEU A 139 10.81 -15.24 16.31
CA LEU A 139 10.82 -13.78 16.47
C LEU A 139 10.91 -13.05 15.11
N VAL A 140 11.79 -13.49 14.22
CA VAL A 140 11.92 -12.89 12.87
C VAL A 140 10.65 -13.09 12.05
N ALA A 141 10.06 -14.28 12.11
CA ALA A 141 8.81 -14.59 11.42
C ALA A 141 7.65 -13.73 11.96
N SER A 142 7.48 -13.68 13.28
CA SER A 142 6.44 -12.88 13.93
C SER A 142 6.57 -11.40 13.58
N THR A 143 7.79 -10.85 13.67
CA THR A 143 8.04 -9.44 13.38
C THR A 143 7.76 -9.11 11.92
N SER A 144 8.23 -9.91 10.97
CA SER A 144 8.00 -9.71 9.55
C SER A 144 6.52 -9.86 9.17
N ALA A 145 5.81 -10.84 9.75
CA ALA A 145 4.38 -11.03 9.53
C ALA A 145 3.56 -9.85 10.05
N CYS A 146 3.86 -9.34 11.26
CA CYS A 146 3.19 -8.18 11.83
C CYS A 146 3.41 -6.91 11.00
N LEU A 147 4.64 -6.68 10.52
CA LEU A 147 4.96 -5.54 9.65
C LEU A 147 4.16 -5.61 8.34
N THR A 148 4.20 -6.78 7.70
CA THR A 148 3.51 -7.03 6.44
C THR A 148 2.01 -6.81 6.59
N PHE A 149 1.40 -7.38 7.63
CA PHE A 149 -0.02 -7.17 7.94
C PHE A 149 -0.35 -5.69 8.14
N THR A 150 0.43 -4.99 8.96
CA THR A 150 0.20 -3.57 9.30
C THR A 150 0.26 -2.68 8.06
N ILE A 151 1.24 -2.89 7.19
CA ILE A 151 1.41 -2.10 5.96
C ILE A 151 0.25 -2.35 4.99
N PHE A 152 -0.06 -3.61 4.69
CA PHE A 152 -1.12 -3.92 3.73
C PHE A 152 -2.51 -3.53 4.23
N GLN A 153 -2.79 -3.75 5.52
CA GLN A 153 -4.09 -3.42 6.09
C GLN A 153 -4.31 -1.91 6.19
N SER A 154 -3.30 -1.15 6.62
CA SER A 154 -3.37 0.32 6.69
C SER A 154 -3.54 0.97 5.31
N ALA A 155 -2.79 0.49 4.31
CA ALA A 155 -2.93 0.95 2.92
C ALA A 155 -4.33 0.64 2.36
N SER A 156 -4.83 -0.59 2.57
CA SER A 156 -6.17 -1.00 2.10
C SER A 156 -7.27 -0.14 2.72
N LEU A 157 -7.15 0.18 4.01
CA LEU A 157 -8.09 1.05 4.72
C LEU A 157 -8.05 2.49 4.18
N CYS A 158 -6.87 3.04 3.92
CA CYS A 158 -6.71 4.37 3.36
C CYS A 158 -7.35 4.47 1.95
N LEU A 159 -7.11 3.47 1.10
CA LEU A 159 -7.67 3.38 -0.26
C LEU A 159 -9.20 3.16 -0.25
N ALA A 160 -9.72 2.39 0.71
CA ALA A 160 -11.16 2.17 0.84
C ALA A 160 -11.91 3.44 1.28
N THR A 161 -11.27 4.29 2.08
CA THR A 161 -11.92 5.45 2.72
C THR A 161 -11.60 6.80 2.09
N THR A 162 -10.73 6.86 1.09
CA THR A 162 -10.28 8.12 0.47
C THR A 162 -10.35 8.02 -1.04
N THR A 163 -10.94 9.03 -1.69
CA THR A 163 -10.97 9.05 -3.16
C THR A 163 -9.58 9.35 -3.74
N PRO A 164 -9.28 8.88 -4.96
CA PRO A 164 -7.98 9.15 -5.59
C PRO A 164 -7.73 10.65 -5.80
N GLU A 165 -8.76 11.44 -6.13
CA GLU A 165 -8.65 12.90 -6.26
C GLU A 165 -8.27 13.56 -4.92
N GLN A 166 -8.88 13.12 -3.82
CA GLN A 166 -8.54 13.57 -2.46
C GLN A 166 -7.12 13.16 -2.06
N LEU A 167 -6.67 11.96 -2.43
CA LEU A 167 -5.31 11.49 -2.16
C LEU A 167 -4.26 12.34 -2.91
N ALA A 168 -4.51 12.66 -4.18
CA ALA A 168 -3.66 13.57 -4.96
C ALA A 168 -3.61 14.98 -4.33
N SER A 169 -4.74 15.46 -3.82
CA SER A 169 -4.81 16.74 -3.10
C SER A 169 -3.97 16.74 -1.83
N ALA A 170 -3.93 15.62 -1.12
CA ALA A 170 -3.15 15.46 0.10
C ALA A 170 -1.65 15.39 -0.21
N LEU A 171 -1.30 14.67 -1.28
CA LEU A 171 0.06 14.54 -1.79
C LEU A 171 0.67 15.91 -2.15
N ARG A 172 -0.14 16.88 -2.63
CA ARG A 172 0.31 18.27 -2.82
C ARG A 172 0.97 18.83 -1.57
N TRP A 173 0.38 18.63 -0.39
CA TRP A 173 0.91 19.18 0.87
C TRP A 173 2.27 18.58 1.22
N PHE A 174 2.48 17.29 0.94
CA PHE A 174 3.77 16.62 1.14
C PHE A 174 4.83 17.02 0.12
N LEU A 175 4.43 17.41 -1.09
CA LEU A 175 5.36 17.90 -2.13
C LEU A 175 5.69 19.38 -1.99
N LEU A 176 4.92 20.19 -1.25
CA LEU A 176 5.21 21.61 -1.02
C LEU A 176 6.66 21.92 -0.62
N PRO A 177 7.32 21.22 0.33
CA PRO A 177 8.72 21.53 0.65
C PRO A 177 9.67 21.41 -0.55
N LEU A 178 9.32 20.59 -1.54
CA LEU A 178 10.11 20.41 -2.77
C LEU A 178 10.09 21.65 -3.67
N THR A 179 9.14 22.58 -3.48
CA THR A 179 9.15 23.85 -4.22
C THR A 179 10.34 24.71 -3.86
N ALA A 180 10.89 24.57 -2.65
CA ALA A 180 12.10 25.30 -2.23
C ALA A 180 13.33 24.88 -3.04
N ILE A 181 13.32 23.68 -3.63
CA ILE A 181 14.39 23.13 -4.48
C ILE A 181 14.14 23.47 -5.97
N GLY A 182 13.09 24.24 -6.28
CA GLY A 182 12.73 24.64 -7.64
C GLY A 182 11.87 23.63 -8.41
N ALA A 183 11.30 22.61 -7.75
CA ALA A 183 10.41 21.65 -8.41
C ALA A 183 9.02 22.26 -8.72
N PRO A 184 8.44 22.04 -9.92
CA PRO A 184 7.13 22.59 -10.32
C PRO A 184 5.97 21.77 -9.73
N VAL A 185 5.80 21.80 -8.41
CA VAL A 185 4.78 21.00 -7.69
C VAL A 185 3.36 21.28 -8.18
N ALA A 186 3.05 22.54 -8.53
CA ALA A 186 1.72 22.90 -9.02
C ALA A 186 1.35 22.19 -10.33
N GLU A 187 2.30 22.11 -11.27
CA GLU A 187 2.12 21.42 -12.56
C GLU A 187 2.02 19.90 -12.37
N ILE A 188 2.87 19.32 -11.50
CA ILE A 188 2.83 17.89 -11.17
C ILE A 188 1.46 17.50 -10.60
N ILE A 189 0.92 18.30 -9.69
CA ILE A 189 -0.39 18.02 -9.08
C ILE A 189 -1.53 18.23 -10.07
N LEU A 190 -1.47 19.26 -10.92
CA LEU A 190 -2.48 19.50 -11.95
C LEU A 190 -2.53 18.33 -12.95
N THR A 191 -1.38 17.91 -13.46
CA THR A 191 -1.27 16.77 -14.39
C THR A 191 -1.71 15.46 -13.74
N LEU A 192 -1.43 15.26 -12.45
CA LEU A 192 -1.92 14.12 -11.69
C LEU A 192 -3.45 14.13 -11.55
N LEU A 193 -4.07 15.25 -11.19
CA LEU A 193 -5.53 15.36 -11.06
C LEU A 193 -6.24 15.15 -12.41
N LEU A 194 -5.69 15.73 -13.47
CA LEU A 194 -6.21 15.55 -14.82
C LEU A 194 -6.09 14.09 -15.26
N SER A 195 -4.96 13.42 -15.00
CA SER A 195 -4.76 12.01 -15.36
C SER A 195 -5.69 11.09 -14.57
N LEU A 196 -5.91 11.34 -13.28
CA LEU A 196 -6.88 10.61 -12.46
C LEU A 196 -8.31 10.77 -12.96
N ARG A 197 -8.68 11.93 -13.52
CA ARG A 197 -10.00 12.12 -14.13
C ARG A 197 -10.10 11.44 -15.50
N PHE A 198 -9.01 11.43 -16.29
CA PHE A 198 -8.95 10.77 -17.58
C PHE A 198 -8.87 9.25 -17.51
N ILE A 199 -8.45 8.69 -16.38
CA ILE A 199 -8.35 7.22 -16.25
C ILE A 199 -9.69 6.54 -16.57
N ASN A 200 -10.81 7.11 -16.10
CA ASN A 200 -12.15 6.59 -16.37
C ASN A 200 -12.51 6.70 -17.84
N LEU A 201 -12.18 7.83 -18.49
CA LEU A 201 -12.38 8.03 -19.93
C LEU A 201 -11.58 6.99 -20.73
N VAL A 202 -10.33 6.75 -20.37
CA VAL A 202 -9.48 5.74 -21.03
C VAL A 202 -10.09 4.34 -20.87
N PHE A 203 -10.59 4.00 -19.68
CA PHE A 203 -11.26 2.72 -19.46
C PHE A 203 -12.55 2.57 -20.29
N ASP A 204 -13.34 3.63 -20.39
CA ASP A 204 -14.55 3.64 -21.23
C ASP A 204 -14.18 3.47 -22.71
N GLU A 205 -13.13 4.12 -23.18
CA GLU A 205 -12.65 3.99 -24.55
C GLU A 205 -12.13 2.57 -24.83
N VAL A 206 -11.34 2.00 -23.92
CA VAL A 206 -10.88 0.60 -24.01
C VAL A 206 -12.07 -0.35 -24.04
N ARG A 207 -13.09 -0.13 -23.21
CA ARG A 207 -14.31 -0.94 -23.16
C ARG A 207 -15.11 -0.83 -24.47
N ASN A 208 -15.28 0.37 -25.00
CA ASN A 208 -16.00 0.62 -26.25
C ASN A 208 -15.29 -0.05 -27.44
N VAL A 209 -13.97 0.07 -27.51
CA VAL A 209 -13.17 -0.62 -28.53
C VAL A 209 -13.27 -2.14 -28.34
N ALA A 210 -13.15 -2.66 -27.11
CA ALA A 210 -13.29 -4.09 -26.84
C ALA A 210 -14.65 -4.65 -27.26
N LEU A 211 -15.75 -3.94 -26.95
CA LEU A 211 -17.09 -4.31 -27.40
C LEU A 211 -17.22 -4.27 -28.93
N GLY A 212 -16.63 -3.27 -29.59
CA GLY A 212 -16.57 -3.18 -31.04
C GLY A 212 -15.81 -4.36 -31.68
N ILE A 213 -14.74 -4.84 -31.05
CA ILE A 213 -14.00 -6.04 -31.50
C ILE A 213 -14.88 -7.28 -31.40
N VAL A 214 -15.58 -7.45 -30.28
CA VAL A 214 -16.48 -8.59 -30.05
C VAL A 214 -17.62 -8.59 -31.07
N ALA A 215 -18.21 -7.44 -31.37
CA ALA A 215 -19.27 -7.31 -32.36
C ALA A 215 -18.82 -7.71 -33.78
N ARG A 216 -17.54 -7.47 -34.12
CA ARG A 216 -16.96 -7.86 -35.42
C ARG A 216 -16.67 -9.37 -35.56
N ARG A 217 -16.95 -10.18 -34.51
CA ARG A 217 -16.81 -11.66 -34.50
C ARG A 217 -15.54 -12.19 -35.19
N VAL A 218 -14.39 -11.64 -34.81
CA VAL A 218 -13.09 -12.14 -35.29
C VAL A 218 -12.90 -13.59 -34.86
N ASN A 219 -12.61 -14.49 -35.81
CA ASN A 219 -12.38 -15.91 -35.56
C ASN A 219 -10.96 -16.16 -35.02
N TRP A 220 -10.75 -15.86 -33.73
CA TRP A 220 -9.44 -15.97 -33.06
C TRP A 220 -8.75 -17.34 -33.19
N GLN A 221 -9.52 -18.43 -33.32
CA GLN A 221 -8.96 -19.79 -33.47
C GLN A 221 -8.26 -20.04 -34.81
N LYS A 222 -8.51 -19.21 -35.83
CA LYS A 222 -7.92 -19.35 -37.17
C LYS A 222 -6.72 -18.41 -37.40
N LEU A 223 -6.43 -17.50 -36.47
CA LEU A 223 -5.35 -16.53 -36.64
C LEU A 223 -4.00 -17.11 -36.19
N THR A 224 -2.96 -16.82 -36.96
CA THR A 224 -1.57 -16.99 -36.55
C THR A 224 -1.17 -15.96 -35.49
N LEU A 225 -0.07 -16.20 -34.78
CA LEU A 225 0.44 -15.25 -33.76
C LEU A 225 0.77 -13.88 -34.35
N LEU A 226 1.29 -13.83 -35.59
CA LEU A 226 1.63 -12.59 -36.28
C LEU A 226 0.38 -11.77 -36.64
N GLU A 227 -0.65 -12.43 -37.18
CA GLU A 227 -1.93 -11.77 -37.50
C GLU A 227 -2.64 -11.27 -36.24
N THR A 228 -2.54 -12.02 -35.14
CA THR A 228 -3.11 -11.61 -33.85
C THR A 228 -2.43 -10.35 -33.33
N LEU A 229 -1.11 -10.24 -33.48
CA LEU A 229 -0.34 -9.08 -33.06
C LEU A 229 -0.65 -7.85 -33.93
N ASP A 230 -0.76 -7.99 -35.25
CA ASP A 230 -1.12 -6.88 -36.13
C ASP A 230 -2.52 -6.32 -35.81
N VAL A 231 -3.48 -7.21 -35.60
CA VAL A 231 -4.83 -6.87 -35.16
C VAL A 231 -4.80 -6.14 -33.81
N PHE A 232 -4.00 -6.62 -32.84
CA PHE A 232 -3.82 -5.95 -31.56
C PHE A 232 -3.22 -4.55 -31.70
N VAL A 233 -2.15 -4.39 -32.48
CA VAL A 233 -1.50 -3.10 -32.75
C VAL A 233 -2.45 -2.11 -33.44
N MET A 234 -3.26 -2.59 -34.39
CA MET A 234 -4.29 -1.76 -35.03
C MET A 234 -5.28 -1.19 -34.00
N TYR A 235 -5.72 -2.00 -33.03
CA TYR A 235 -6.64 -1.54 -31.99
C TYR A 235 -5.99 -0.60 -30.98
N VAL A 236 -4.77 -0.90 -30.54
CA VAL A 236 -4.00 -0.01 -29.67
C VAL A 236 -3.83 1.37 -30.33
N ARG A 237 -3.44 1.40 -31.60
CA ARG A 237 -3.33 2.64 -32.38
C ARG A 237 -4.66 3.42 -32.45
N ARG A 238 -5.80 2.73 -32.58
CA ARG A 238 -7.13 3.37 -32.56
C ARG A 238 -7.43 4.01 -31.20
N ILE A 239 -7.18 3.29 -30.10
CA ILE A 239 -7.37 3.79 -28.74
C ILE A 239 -6.51 5.04 -28.50
N PHE A 240 -5.23 4.99 -28.85
CA PHE A 240 -4.33 6.14 -28.73
C PHE A 240 -4.82 7.33 -29.54
N LYS A 241 -5.21 7.15 -30.81
CA LYS A 241 -5.74 8.23 -31.64
C LYS A 241 -6.95 8.92 -30.99
N ASN A 242 -7.86 8.14 -30.41
CA ASN A 242 -9.03 8.67 -29.73
C ASN A 242 -8.67 9.42 -28.44
N ILE A 243 -7.77 8.86 -27.62
CA ILE A 243 -7.28 9.52 -26.41
C ILE A 243 -6.57 10.85 -26.73
N PHE A 244 -5.74 10.89 -27.78
CA PHE A 244 -5.08 12.13 -28.21
C PHE A 244 -6.09 13.18 -28.68
N ASN A 245 -7.13 12.80 -29.43
CA ASN A 245 -8.18 13.72 -29.81
C ASN A 245 -8.92 14.30 -28.59
N HIS A 246 -9.18 13.47 -27.57
CA HIS A 246 -9.78 13.95 -26.31
C HIS A 246 -8.84 14.90 -25.56
N ALA A 247 -7.55 14.57 -25.46
CA ALA A 247 -6.56 15.44 -24.83
C ALA A 247 -6.50 16.82 -25.52
N GLU A 248 -6.54 16.84 -26.86
CA GLU A 248 -6.58 18.09 -27.64
C GLU A 248 -7.86 18.89 -27.35
N GLN A 249 -9.03 18.25 -27.37
CA GLN A 249 -10.29 18.91 -27.06
C GLN A 249 -10.30 19.52 -25.65
N ILE A 250 -9.73 18.82 -24.67
CA ILE A 250 -9.68 19.31 -23.29
C ILE A 250 -8.67 20.45 -23.16
N SER A 251 -7.51 20.36 -23.81
CA SER A 251 -6.53 21.45 -23.88
C SER A 251 -7.16 22.73 -24.46
N GLN A 252 -7.80 22.63 -25.63
CA GLN A 252 -8.51 23.76 -26.26
C GLN A 252 -9.59 24.32 -25.33
N ALA A 253 -10.36 23.46 -24.67
CA ALA A 253 -11.40 23.88 -23.74
C ALA A 253 -10.85 24.51 -22.45
N MET A 254 -9.60 24.22 -22.05
CA MET A 254 -8.91 24.88 -20.94
C MET A 254 -8.42 26.27 -21.38
N ILE A 255 -7.87 26.40 -22.59
CA ILE A 255 -7.42 27.68 -23.16
C ILE A 255 -8.59 28.65 -23.30
N VAL A 256 -9.73 28.20 -23.84
CA VAL A 256 -10.95 29.03 -23.98
C VAL A 256 -11.51 29.49 -22.63
N ARG A 257 -11.35 28.68 -21.57
CA ARG A 257 -11.72 29.06 -20.20
C ARG A 257 -10.71 29.99 -19.51
N GLY A 258 -9.65 30.39 -20.20
CA GLY A 258 -8.66 31.34 -19.71
C GLY A 258 -7.49 30.71 -18.96
N PHE A 259 -7.28 29.39 -19.05
CA PHE A 259 -6.07 28.78 -18.49
C PHE A 259 -4.86 29.10 -19.38
N ARG A 260 -3.93 29.92 -18.86
CA ARG A 260 -2.74 30.38 -19.60
C ARG A 260 -1.45 29.59 -19.29
N GLY A 261 -1.54 28.54 -18.48
CA GLY A 261 -0.39 27.74 -18.03
C GLY A 261 0.13 28.12 -16.63
N ASP A 262 -0.33 29.23 -16.05
CA ASP A 262 0.10 29.69 -14.72
C ASP A 262 -0.52 28.84 -13.59
N CYS A 263 0.09 27.71 -13.27
CA CYS A 263 -0.44 26.76 -12.28
C CYS A 263 -0.34 27.28 -10.83
N THR A 264 0.51 28.27 -10.55
CA THR A 264 0.75 28.79 -9.20
C THR A 264 -0.32 29.77 -8.72
N THR A 265 -0.93 30.52 -9.64
CA THR A 265 -1.95 31.54 -9.34
C THR A 265 -3.35 30.93 -9.26
N HIS A 266 -3.60 29.82 -9.95
CA HIS A 266 -4.89 29.14 -9.92
C HIS A 266 -5.06 28.27 -8.67
N LYS A 267 -6.04 28.62 -7.84
CA LYS A 267 -6.48 27.77 -6.72
C LYS A 267 -7.36 26.65 -7.25
N ILE A 268 -6.91 25.41 -7.06
CA ILE A 268 -7.72 24.22 -7.31
C ILE A 268 -8.71 24.07 -6.15
N TYR A 269 -10.00 24.27 -6.43
CA TYR A 269 -11.08 24.01 -5.48
C TYR A 269 -11.37 22.51 -5.49
N LEU A 270 -10.67 21.78 -4.63
CA LEU A 270 -11.11 20.46 -4.21
C LEU A 270 -11.91 20.68 -2.93
N ASP A 271 -12.97 19.89 -2.75
CA ASP A 271 -13.91 19.97 -1.63
C ASP A 271 -13.26 19.49 -0.31
N THR A 272 -12.08 20.03 -0.01
CA THR A 272 -11.34 19.85 1.23
C THR A 272 -11.86 20.93 2.16
N LYS A 273 -12.71 20.53 3.10
CA LYS A 273 -13.17 21.41 4.17
C LYS A 273 -11.93 21.87 4.93
N ASN A 274 -11.46 23.09 4.69
CA ASN A 274 -10.29 23.68 5.36
C ASN A 274 -10.49 23.87 6.88
N ALA A 275 -11.66 23.56 7.42
CA ALA A 275 -11.91 23.55 8.85
C ALA A 275 -11.57 22.16 9.40
N LEU A 276 -10.56 22.09 10.27
CA LEU A 276 -10.28 20.92 11.10
C LEU A 276 -11.57 20.49 11.79
N GLY A 277 -12.11 19.36 11.35
CA GLY A 277 -13.29 18.77 11.97
C GLY A 277 -12.94 18.29 13.38
N ALA A 278 -13.96 18.15 14.24
CA ALA A 278 -13.76 17.60 15.58
C ALA A 278 -13.08 16.22 15.54
N ALA A 279 -13.40 15.40 14.52
CA ALA A 279 -12.77 14.09 14.37
C ALA A 279 -11.30 14.17 13.90
N ASP A 280 -10.87 15.24 13.22
CA ASP A 280 -9.46 15.42 12.79
C ASP A 280 -8.56 15.64 14.01
N VAL A 281 -9.05 16.44 14.96
CA VAL A 281 -8.40 16.69 16.25
C VAL A 281 -8.30 15.39 17.06
N VAL A 282 -9.39 14.62 17.13
CA VAL A 282 -9.40 13.31 17.82
C VAL A 282 -8.41 12.33 17.17
N SER A 283 -8.35 12.30 15.84
CA SER A 283 -7.43 11.44 15.08
C SER A 283 -5.97 11.81 15.31
N LEU A 284 -5.64 13.10 15.31
CA LEU A 284 -4.29 13.59 15.63
C LEU A 284 -3.90 13.30 17.08
N PHE A 285 -4.82 13.49 18.03
CA PHE A 285 -4.59 13.16 19.43
C PHE A 285 -4.31 11.67 19.60
N CYS A 286 -5.11 10.80 18.96
CA CYS A 286 -4.90 9.35 18.97
C CYS A 286 -3.54 8.96 18.40
N LEU A 287 -3.11 9.61 17.30
CA LEU A 287 -1.79 9.37 16.71
C LEU A 287 -0.67 9.77 17.68
N ILE A 288 -0.77 10.95 18.30
CA ILE A 288 0.22 11.43 19.28
C ILE A 288 0.29 10.48 20.48
N CYS A 289 -0.86 10.03 21.00
CA CYS A 289 -0.90 9.04 22.07
C CYS A 289 -0.24 7.73 21.66
N LEU A 290 -0.52 7.21 20.46
CA LEU A 290 0.08 5.97 19.98
C LEU A 290 1.61 6.10 19.87
N VAL A 291 2.11 7.20 19.32
CA VAL A 291 3.54 7.52 19.26
C VAL A 291 4.13 7.59 20.68
N ALA A 292 3.50 8.32 21.60
CA ALA A 292 3.96 8.43 22.98
C ALA A 292 4.04 7.07 23.68
N ILE A 293 3.04 6.20 23.53
CA ILE A 293 3.06 4.86 24.12
C ILE A 293 4.18 4.01 23.50
N THR A 294 4.42 4.09 22.18
CA THR A 294 5.54 3.36 21.56
C THR A 294 6.91 3.82 22.10
N VAL A 295 7.13 5.13 22.21
CA VAL A 295 8.38 5.70 22.75
C VAL A 295 8.55 5.33 24.22
N LEU A 296 7.49 5.42 25.02
CA LEU A 296 7.49 5.03 26.42
C LEU A 296 7.82 3.53 26.56
N SER A 297 7.25 2.68 25.71
CA SER A 297 7.52 1.23 25.73
C SER A 297 8.96 0.89 25.39
N GLU A 298 9.63 1.68 24.53
CA GLU A 298 11.07 1.54 24.29
C GLU A 298 11.86 1.93 25.54
N SER A 299 11.50 3.03 26.21
CA SER A 299 12.20 3.50 27.41
C SER A 299 12.09 2.57 28.62
N PHE A 300 11.00 1.80 28.74
CA PHE A 300 10.83 0.83 29.83
C PHE A 300 11.58 -0.50 29.61
N LEU A 301 12.04 -0.76 28.39
CA LEU A 301 12.69 -2.02 28.00
C LEU A 301 14.23 -1.89 27.89
N VAL A 302 14.74 -0.66 27.87
CA VAL A 302 16.17 -0.32 27.96
C VAL A 302 16.58 -0.17 29.42
#